data_AF-A0A6I0EAK5-F1
#
_entry.id   AF-A0A6I0EAK5-F1
#
_cell.length_a   1.000
_cell.length_b   1.000
_cell.length_c   1.000
_cell.angle_alpha   90.00
_cell.angle_beta   90.00
_cell.angle_gamma   90.00
#
_symmetry.space_group_name_H-M   'P 1'
#
loop_
_entity.id
_entity.type
_entity.pdbx_description
1 polymer ?
#
loop_
_entity_poly.entity_id
_entity_poly.type
_entity_poly.pdbx_seq_one_letter_code
_entity_poly.pdbx_strand_id
1 'polypeptide(L)'
;MNINEDQIKKILNNNLGVDYWIFELGVGYVYESSPPNIRHSAPYLEYGKKLWDLLEPEIHELICDKDFPKDWLNELLEGDIRNLILGIVSAVTAKYDIGLGIAIPIAALVIKKGIKDFCKLRFQNNNEKVDIRTIIKNSELRS
;
A
#
# COMPACT_ATOMS: atom_id res chain seq x y z
N MET A 1 -9.09 -7.81 12.24
CA MET A 1 -7.89 -7.88 11.36
C MET A 1 -6.68 -7.73 12.26
N ASN A 2 -5.74 -8.69 12.31
CA ASN A 2 -4.60 -8.62 13.22
C ASN A 2 -3.29 -8.68 12.43
N ILE A 3 -2.62 -7.53 12.32
CA ILE A 3 -1.21 -7.46 11.90
C ILE A 3 -0.38 -7.91 13.11
N ASN A 4 0.54 -8.86 12.92
CA ASN A 4 1.36 -9.35 14.01
C ASN A 4 2.59 -8.44 14.27
N GLU A 5 3.23 -8.61 15.43
CA GLU A 5 4.41 -7.82 15.80
C GLU A 5 5.54 -7.92 14.78
N ASP A 6 5.71 -9.08 14.15
CA ASP A 6 6.80 -9.30 13.22
C ASP A 6 6.59 -8.52 11.92
N GLN A 7 5.35 -8.35 11.47
CA GLN A 7 5.00 -7.49 10.35
C GLN A 7 5.27 -6.01 10.68
N ILE A 8 4.89 -5.55 11.88
CA ILE A 8 5.20 -4.18 12.31
C ILE A 8 6.72 -3.96 12.37
N LYS A 9 7.46 -4.89 12.97
CA LYS A 9 8.93 -4.84 13.02
C LYS A 9 9.55 -4.80 11.63
N LYS A 10 9.02 -5.57 10.66
CA LYS A 10 9.48 -5.50 9.26
C LYS A 10 9.26 -4.11 8.69
N ILE A 11 8.05 -3.53 8.84
CA ILE A 11 7.75 -2.17 8.33
C ILE A 11 8.73 -1.14 8.90
N LEU A 12 9.02 -1.24 10.20
CA LEU A 12 9.94 -0.33 10.89
C LEU A 12 11.43 -0.62 10.61
N ASN A 13 11.77 -1.76 10.02
CA ASN A 13 13.15 -2.12 9.72
C ASN A 13 13.70 -1.22 8.60
N ASN A 14 14.71 -0.41 8.91
CA ASN A 14 15.33 0.50 7.95
C ASN A 14 16.18 -0.20 6.87
N ASN A 15 16.55 -1.46 7.08
CA ASN A 15 17.25 -2.26 6.08
C ASN A 15 16.31 -2.76 4.97
N LEU A 16 14.99 -2.69 5.18
CA LEU A 16 13.97 -3.04 4.20
C LEU A 16 13.47 -1.78 3.51
N GLY A 17 14.13 -1.41 2.41
CA GLY A 17 13.85 -0.20 1.63
C GLY A 17 12.59 -0.28 0.77
N VAL A 18 12.35 0.77 -0.03
CA VAL A 18 11.18 0.88 -0.92
C VAL A 18 11.09 -0.32 -1.88
N ASP A 19 12.19 -0.72 -2.51
CA ASP A 19 12.19 -1.84 -3.47
C ASP A 19 11.73 -3.17 -2.86
N TYR A 20 12.05 -3.41 -1.57
CA TYR A 20 11.55 -4.59 -0.86
C TYR A 20 10.02 -4.55 -0.73
N TRP A 21 9.46 -3.40 -0.35
CA TRP A 21 8.02 -3.26 -0.20
C TRP A 21 7.26 -3.22 -1.52
N ILE A 22 7.89 -2.72 -2.59
CA ILE A 22 7.38 -2.85 -3.95
C ILE A 22 7.35 -4.32 -4.37
N PHE A 23 8.41 -5.08 -4.10
CA PHE A 23 8.42 -6.52 -4.35
C PHE A 23 7.31 -7.25 -3.58
N GLU A 24 7.16 -6.99 -2.28
CA GLU A 24 6.11 -7.60 -1.45
C GLU A 24 4.70 -7.21 -1.92
N LEU A 25 4.51 -5.97 -2.40
CA LEU A 25 3.27 -5.54 -3.03
C LEU A 25 2.94 -6.38 -4.27
N GLY A 26 3.93 -6.63 -5.12
CA GLY A 26 3.79 -7.52 -6.28
C GLY A 26 3.51 -8.98 -5.92
N VAL A 27 4.13 -9.48 -4.84
CA VAL A 27 3.79 -10.80 -4.27
C VAL A 27 2.33 -10.81 -3.82
N GLY A 28 1.91 -9.83 -3.02
CA GLY A 28 0.53 -9.68 -2.56
C GLY A 28 -0.46 -9.73 -3.72
N TYR A 29 -0.21 -8.93 -4.77
CA TYR A 29 -1.04 -8.90 -5.98
C TYR A 29 -1.14 -10.25 -6.70
N VAL A 30 -0.03 -10.97 -6.84
CA VAL A 30 -0.04 -12.28 -7.51
C VAL A 30 -0.87 -13.26 -6.70
N TYR A 31 -0.68 -13.31 -5.38
CA TYR A 31 -1.28 -14.33 -4.52
C TYR A 31 -2.72 -14.01 -4.09
N GLU A 32 -3.15 -12.75 -4.09
CA GLU A 32 -4.51 -12.34 -3.70
C GLU A 32 -5.59 -13.07 -4.52
N SER A 33 -5.33 -13.28 -5.81
CA SER A 33 -6.24 -13.93 -6.75
C SER A 33 -5.82 -15.36 -7.11
N SER A 34 -4.76 -15.89 -6.51
CA SER A 34 -4.26 -17.23 -6.82
C SER A 34 -4.85 -18.30 -5.90
N PRO A 35 -5.05 -19.53 -6.40
CA PRO A 35 -5.39 -20.66 -5.55
C PRO A 35 -4.32 -20.86 -4.45
N PRO A 36 -4.72 -21.28 -3.24
CA PRO A 36 -3.78 -21.57 -2.17
C PRO A 36 -2.80 -22.67 -2.60
N ASN A 37 -1.56 -22.59 -2.08
CA ASN A 37 -0.48 -23.56 -2.30
C ASN A 37 0.13 -23.64 -3.70
N ILE A 38 -0.18 -22.70 -4.60
CA ILE A 38 0.50 -22.61 -5.90
C ILE A 38 1.69 -21.66 -5.77
N ARG A 39 2.90 -22.14 -6.06
CA ARG A 39 4.08 -21.27 -6.18
C ARG A 39 4.13 -20.67 -7.56
N HIS A 40 4.11 -19.35 -7.63
CA HIS A 40 4.35 -18.63 -8.88
C HIS A 40 5.83 -18.25 -9.00
N SER A 41 6.36 -18.32 -10.22
CA SER A 41 7.55 -17.57 -10.60
C SER A 41 7.07 -16.42 -11.48
N ALA A 42 7.22 -15.20 -11.00
CA ALA A 42 6.69 -14.01 -11.65
C ALA A 42 7.66 -12.84 -11.44
N PRO A 43 7.65 -11.83 -12.33
CA PRO A 43 8.43 -10.61 -12.15
C PRO A 43 7.77 -9.72 -11.08
N TYR A 44 7.77 -10.18 -9.82
CA TYR A 44 7.05 -9.55 -8.71
C TYR A 44 7.41 -8.07 -8.53
N LEU A 45 8.68 -7.71 -8.65
CA LEU A 45 9.10 -6.31 -8.54
C LEU A 45 8.47 -5.44 -9.63
N GLU A 46 8.37 -5.94 -10.87
CA GLU A 46 7.74 -5.21 -11.97
C GLU A 46 6.24 -5.04 -11.74
N TYR A 47 5.54 -6.10 -11.33
CA TYR A 47 4.12 -6.04 -11.01
C TYR A 47 3.85 -5.10 -9.83
N GLY A 48 4.72 -5.13 -8.82
CA GLY A 48 4.67 -4.22 -7.70
C GLY A 48 4.82 -2.76 -8.12
N LYS A 49 5.73 -2.45 -9.05
CA LYS A 49 5.91 -1.09 -9.59
C LYS A 49 4.66 -0.63 -10.33
N LYS A 50 4.19 -1.43 -11.30
CA LYS A 50 2.98 -1.11 -12.07
C LYS A 50 1.76 -0.93 -11.15
N LEU A 51 1.61 -1.80 -10.15
CA LEU A 51 0.53 -1.67 -9.19
C LEU A 51 0.69 -0.41 -8.32
N TRP A 52 1.88 -0.15 -7.81
CA TRP A 52 2.13 1.05 -7.00
C TRP A 52 1.87 2.33 -7.78
N ASP A 53 2.29 2.42 -9.04
CA ASP A 53 2.05 3.59 -9.89
C ASP A 53 0.56 3.89 -10.08
N LEU A 54 -0.28 2.86 -10.06
CA LEU A 54 -1.75 2.99 -10.12
C LEU A 54 -2.36 3.32 -8.76
N LEU A 55 -1.84 2.74 -7.68
CA LEU A 55 -2.38 2.91 -6.33
C LEU A 55 -1.93 4.22 -5.68
N GLU A 56 -0.71 4.68 -5.96
CA GLU A 56 -0.10 5.81 -5.25
C GLU A 56 -0.96 7.08 -5.24
N PRO A 57 -1.57 7.51 -6.37
CA PRO A 57 -2.47 8.65 -6.38
C PRO A 57 -3.73 8.43 -5.52
N GLU A 58 -4.32 7.25 -5.60
CA GLU A 58 -5.53 6.89 -4.82
C GLU A 58 -5.24 6.82 -3.31
N ILE A 59 -4.08 6.27 -2.93
CA ILE A 59 -3.61 6.24 -1.54
C ILE A 59 -3.30 7.65 -1.05
N HIS A 60 -2.71 8.50 -1.90
CA HIS A 60 -2.52 9.92 -1.60
C HIS A 60 -3.87 10.60 -1.33
N GLU A 61 -4.86 10.46 -2.21
CA GLU A 61 -6.20 11.00 -1.99
C GLU A 61 -6.87 10.44 -0.72
N LEU A 62 -6.61 9.18 -0.37
CA LEU A 62 -7.15 8.57 0.84
C LEU A 62 -6.61 9.26 2.10
N ILE A 63 -5.31 9.55 2.14
CA ILE A 63 -4.61 9.93 3.38
C ILE A 63 -4.22 11.41 3.49
N CYS A 64 -4.24 12.15 2.39
CA CYS A 64 -3.83 13.55 2.33
C CYS A 64 -5.00 14.47 1.99
N ASP A 65 -4.98 15.69 2.53
CA ASP A 65 -5.76 16.83 2.09
C ASP A 65 -4.80 17.93 1.65
N LYS A 66 -4.80 18.23 0.34
CA LYS A 66 -3.84 19.11 -0.32
C LYS A 66 -2.40 18.63 -0.03
N ASP A 67 -1.65 19.41 0.75
CA ASP A 67 -0.24 19.17 1.07
C ASP A 67 -0.03 18.62 2.50
N PHE A 68 -1.13 18.30 3.19
CA PHE A 68 -1.13 17.88 4.59
C PHE A 68 -1.79 16.50 4.75
N PRO A 69 -1.42 15.72 5.78
CA PRO A 69 -2.18 14.53 6.13
C PRO A 69 -3.59 14.93 6.58
N LYS A 70 -4.58 14.08 6.30
CA LYS A 70 -5.95 14.28 6.82
C LYS A 70 -5.98 14.21 8.34
N ASP A 71 -6.98 14.83 8.95
CA ASP A 71 -7.11 14.95 10.40
C ASP A 71 -7.02 13.60 11.13
N TRP A 72 -7.74 12.58 10.65
CA TRP A 72 -7.70 11.23 11.22
C TRP A 72 -6.29 10.63 11.23
N LEU A 73 -5.44 10.99 10.26
CA LEU A 73 -4.06 10.52 10.18
C LEU A 73 -3.13 11.38 11.04
N ASN A 74 -3.40 12.68 11.18
CA ASN A 74 -2.66 13.57 12.08
C ASN A 74 -2.80 13.12 13.54
N GLU A 75 -4.01 12.73 13.98
CA GLU A 75 -4.21 12.17 15.33
C GLU A 75 -3.34 10.94 15.58
N LEU A 76 -3.18 10.09 14.56
CA LEU A 76 -2.33 8.89 14.66
C LEU A 76 -0.84 9.20 14.61
N LEU A 77 -0.44 10.26 13.89
CA LEU A 77 0.95 10.72 13.80
C LEU A 77 1.48 11.26 15.13
N GLU A 78 0.62 11.84 15.96
CA GLU A 78 0.97 12.32 17.31
C GLU A 78 1.09 11.16 18.32
N GLY A 79 0.54 10.00 17.97
CA GLY A 79 0.53 8.80 18.82
C GLY A 79 1.65 7.80 18.52
N ASP A 80 1.37 6.54 18.86
CA ASP A 80 2.26 5.40 18.61
C ASP A 80 2.30 5.06 17.11
N ILE A 81 3.52 4.91 16.55
CA ILE A 81 3.77 4.48 15.18
C ILE A 81 3.05 3.17 14.81
N ARG A 82 2.82 2.29 15.78
CA ARG A 82 2.01 1.09 15.61
C ARG A 82 0.57 1.43 15.24
N ASN A 83 -0.04 2.37 15.94
CA ASN A 83 -1.42 2.79 15.70
C ASN A 83 -1.53 3.46 14.34
N LEU A 84 -0.50 4.19 13.92
CA LEU A 84 -0.41 4.75 12.57
C LEU A 84 -0.41 3.67 11.50
N ILE A 85 0.45 2.65 11.63
CA ILE A 85 0.48 1.51 10.70
C ILE A 85 -0.87 0.80 10.66
N LEU A 86 -1.45 0.48 11.82
CA LEU A 86 -2.74 -0.19 11.90
C LEU A 86 -3.87 0.66 11.30
N GLY A 87 -3.84 1.98 11.51
CA GLY A 87 -4.79 2.93 10.95
C GLY A 87 -4.74 2.97 9.42
N ILE A 88 -3.54 3.08 8.85
CA ILE A 88 -3.36 3.08 7.38
C ILE A 88 -3.83 1.75 6.79
N VAL A 89 -3.39 0.60 7.34
CA VAL A 89 -3.82 -0.71 6.83
C VAL A 89 -5.34 -0.86 6.94
N SER A 90 -5.94 -0.44 8.05
CA SER A 90 -7.40 -0.51 8.23
C SER A 90 -8.15 0.39 7.26
N ALA A 91 -7.66 1.60 7.02
CA ALA A 91 -8.26 2.52 6.05
C ALA A 91 -8.19 1.95 4.63
N VAL A 92 -7.05 1.39 4.24
CA VAL A 92 -6.83 0.79 2.93
C VAL A 92 -7.70 -0.45 2.72
N THR A 93 -7.72 -1.39 3.67
CA THR A 93 -8.54 -2.60 3.55
C THR A 93 -10.03 -2.26 3.53
N ALA A 94 -10.49 -1.33 4.37
CA ALA A 94 -11.89 -0.93 4.40
C ALA A 94 -12.33 -0.20 3.12
N LYS A 95 -11.48 0.71 2.60
CA LYS A 95 -11.80 1.49 1.40
C LYS A 95 -11.85 0.61 0.16
N TYR A 96 -10.85 -0.26 0.00
CA TYR A 96 -10.64 -0.99 -1.25
C TYR A 96 -11.07 -2.46 -1.20
N ASP A 97 -11.45 -3.02 -0.04
CA ASP A 97 -11.80 -4.44 0.09
C ASP A 97 -10.69 -5.37 -0.42
N ILE A 98 -9.49 -5.16 0.12
CA ILE A 98 -8.27 -5.88 -0.26
C ILE A 98 -7.67 -6.61 0.94
N GLY A 99 -6.98 -7.71 0.68
CA GLY A 99 -6.29 -8.50 1.68
C GLY A 99 -5.07 -7.81 2.30
N LEU A 100 -4.66 -8.34 3.45
CA LEU A 100 -3.48 -7.89 4.19
C LEU A 100 -2.18 -8.03 3.38
N GLY A 101 -2.11 -8.98 2.44
CA GLY A 101 -0.95 -9.18 1.57
C GLY A 101 -0.64 -7.97 0.68
N ILE A 102 -1.64 -7.13 0.40
CA ILE A 102 -1.49 -5.90 -0.39
C ILE A 102 -1.48 -4.68 0.54
N ALA A 103 -2.39 -4.64 1.53
CA ALA A 103 -2.52 -3.48 2.40
C ALA A 103 -1.28 -3.22 3.28
N ILE A 104 -0.59 -4.26 3.73
CA ILE A 104 0.64 -4.12 4.53
C ILE A 104 1.77 -3.46 3.73
N PRO A 105 2.13 -3.96 2.52
CA PRO A 105 3.08 -3.26 1.66
C PRO A 105 2.72 -1.81 1.35
N ILE A 106 1.44 -1.50 1.11
CA ILE A 106 0.98 -0.11 0.90
C ILE A 106 1.32 0.77 2.12
N ALA A 107 0.94 0.32 3.32
CA ALA A 107 1.25 1.07 4.53
C ALA A 107 2.75 1.24 4.72
N ALA A 108 3.53 0.20 4.44
CA ALA A 108 4.98 0.29 4.50
C ALA A 108 5.55 1.32 3.53
N LEU A 109 5.09 1.35 2.27
CA LEU A 109 5.52 2.30 1.25
C LEU A 109 5.23 3.75 1.65
N VAL A 110 4.03 4.02 2.16
CA VAL A 110 3.64 5.33 2.70
C VAL A 110 4.56 5.75 3.85
N ILE A 111 4.82 4.84 4.80
CA ILE A 111 5.70 5.11 5.95
C ILE A 111 7.14 5.35 5.49
N LYS A 112 7.66 4.55 4.56
CA LYS A 112 9.03 4.70 4.04
C LYS A 112 9.24 5.98 3.24
N LYS A 113 8.21 6.44 2.52
CA LYS A 113 8.23 7.74 1.83
C LYS A 113 8.10 8.92 2.80
N GLY A 114 7.66 8.66 4.03
CA GLY A 114 7.40 9.68 5.05
C GLY A 114 6.10 10.42 4.75
N ILE A 115 5.09 10.29 5.62
CA ILE A 115 3.74 10.78 5.36
C ILE A 115 3.69 12.28 4.98
N LYS A 116 4.50 13.12 5.63
CA LYS A 116 4.56 14.56 5.31
C LYS A 116 5.09 14.84 3.92
N ASP A 117 6.06 14.05 3.45
CA ASP A 117 6.63 14.23 2.11
C ASP A 117 5.76 13.54 1.05
N PHE A 118 5.13 12.42 1.42
CA PHE A 118 4.11 11.76 0.63
C PHE A 118 2.96 12.73 0.30
N CYS A 119 2.44 13.48 1.28
CA CYS A 119 1.35 14.43 1.02
C CYS A 119 1.74 15.64 0.15
N LYS A 120 3.03 15.94 -0.02
CA LYS A 120 3.50 17.01 -0.92
C LYS A 120 3.62 16.55 -2.37
N LEU A 121 3.44 15.26 -2.66
CA LEU A 121 3.46 14.74 -4.03
C LEU A 121 2.34 15.39 -4.85
N ARG A 122 2.64 15.65 -6.13
CA ARG A 122 1.69 16.21 -7.09
C ARG A 122 1.41 15.16 -8.15
N PHE A 123 0.20 14.63 -8.15
CA PHE A 123 -0.29 13.78 -9.21
C PHE A 123 -1.02 14.62 -10.25
N GLN A 124 -0.83 14.32 -11.54
CA GLN A 124 -1.68 14.90 -12.57
C GLN A 124 -3.06 14.27 -12.43
N ASN A 125 -4.12 15.10 -12.39
CA ASN A 125 -5.51 14.64 -12.38
C ASN A 125 -5.82 13.95 -13.71
N ASN A 126 -5.45 12.68 -13.83
CA ASN A 126 -6.05 11.80 -14.81
C ASN A 126 -7.42 11.44 -14.24
N ASN A 127 -8.48 12.00 -14.80
CA ASN A 127 -9.87 11.85 -14.32
C ASN A 127 -10.40 10.40 -14.36
N GLU A 128 -9.59 9.42 -14.72
CA GLU A 128 -9.93 8.01 -14.61
C GLU A 128 -9.64 7.56 -13.18
N LYS A 129 -10.65 7.69 -12.31
CA LYS A 129 -10.67 6.97 -11.03
C LYS A 129 -10.51 5.49 -11.32
N VAL A 130 -9.34 4.94 -10.98
CA VAL A 130 -9.09 3.54 -11.24
C VAL A 130 -9.72 2.73 -10.12
N ASP A 131 -10.62 1.82 -10.48
CA ASP A 131 -11.18 0.90 -9.49
C ASP A 131 -10.11 -0.09 -9.05
N ILE A 132 -9.49 0.19 -7.90
CA ILE A 132 -8.44 -0.63 -7.29
C ILE A 132 -8.88 -2.09 -7.14
N ARG A 133 -10.16 -2.35 -6.86
CA ARG A 133 -10.69 -3.72 -6.79
C ARG A 133 -10.57 -4.42 -8.13
N THR A 134 -10.91 -3.69 -9.20
CA THR A 134 -10.81 -4.20 -10.56
C THR A 134 -9.35 -4.45 -10.92
N ILE A 135 -8.41 -3.55 -10.62
CA ILE A 135 -6.98 -3.77 -10.91
C ILE A 135 -6.45 -5.02 -10.21
N ILE A 136 -6.76 -5.20 -8.93
CA ILE A 136 -6.25 -6.32 -8.13
C ILE A 136 -6.84 -7.66 -8.58
N LYS A 137 -8.09 -7.65 -9.03
CA LYS A 137 -8.80 -8.84 -9.54
C LYS A 137 -8.50 -9.12 -11.01
N ASN A 138 -8.06 -8.13 -11.77
CA ASN A 138 -7.77 -8.25 -13.19
C ASN A 138 -6.30 -8.66 -13.40
N SER A 139 -6.05 -9.58 -14.32
CA SER A 139 -4.73 -10.11 -14.64
C SER A 139 -3.91 -9.21 -15.57
N GLU A 140 -4.42 -8.03 -15.94
CA GLU A 140 -3.78 -7.11 -16.90
C GLU A 140 -2.36 -6.67 -16.52
N LEU A 141 -2.03 -6.60 -15.23
CA LEU A 141 -0.65 -6.29 -14.83
C LEU A 141 0.33 -7.44 -15.11
N ARG A 142 -0.20 -8.65 -15.39
CA ARG A 142 0.54 -9.89 -15.67
C ARG A 142 0.78 -10.13 -17.16
N SER A 143 0.21 -9.30 -18.05
CA SER A 143 0.40 -9.39 -19.51
C SER A 143 1.59 -8.59 -20.02
#